data_AF-A0A3B1CCT8-F1
#
_entry.id   AF-A0A3B1CCT8-F1
#
_cell.length_a   1.000
_cell.length_b   1.000
_cell.length_c   1.000
_cell.angle_alpha   90.00
_cell.angle_beta   90.00
_cell.angle_gamma   90.00
#
_symmetry.space_group_name_H-M   'P 1'
#
loop_
_entity.id
_entity.type
_entity.pdbx_description
1 polymer ?
#
loop_
_entity_poly.entity_id
_entity_poly.type
_entity_poly.pdbx_seq_one_letter_code
_entity_poly.pdbx_strand_id
1 'polypeptide(L)'
;MTIISASRRTDIPAFYGAWFMDKIARGHCVVKNPFNGKSETVSLTLTDVDAFVFWTRNPAPFIKHLDKLCDMGFKFYFQMTCIGYPRFLEPATPEPAKAIESAKQIVKKFGPRSLVWRYDPIILTSATNANWHLQSFAKVLNLMKDITDTCVISFVDMYKKLDRNFFPLLKKEGVDFLNPDKGDLLTLIVKMS
;
A
#
# COMPACT_ATOMS: atom_id res chain seq x y z
N MET A 1 10.04 0.38 -21.99
CA MET A 1 8.86 0.28 -21.11
C MET A 1 9.28 0.72 -19.72
N THR A 2 8.75 1.83 -19.22
CA THR A 2 9.08 2.46 -17.93
C THR A 2 7.82 2.56 -17.08
N ILE A 3 7.84 1.92 -15.90
CA ILE A 3 6.78 2.02 -14.91
C ILE A 3 7.34 2.73 -13.68
N ILE A 4 6.70 3.83 -13.27
CA ILE A 4 7.15 4.61 -12.12
C ILE A 4 6.37 4.18 -10.87
N SER A 5 7.10 3.68 -9.88
CA SER A 5 6.58 3.41 -8.54
C SER A 5 6.54 4.70 -7.71
N ALA A 6 5.47 5.47 -7.87
CA ALA A 6 5.40 6.86 -7.44
C ALA A 6 5.36 7.03 -5.91
N SER A 7 4.79 6.07 -5.18
CA SER A 7 4.45 6.23 -3.74
C SER A 7 5.09 5.20 -2.81
N ARG A 8 6.16 4.54 -3.24
CA ARG A 8 6.83 3.55 -2.39
C ARG A 8 7.51 4.16 -1.15
N ARG A 9 7.92 5.43 -1.21
CA ARG A 9 8.60 6.14 -0.10
C ARG A 9 7.66 6.98 0.76
N THR A 10 6.57 7.44 0.17
CA THR A 10 5.54 8.26 0.82
C THR A 10 4.21 7.98 0.16
N ASP A 11 3.13 7.94 0.94
CA ASP A 11 1.78 7.68 0.44
C ASP A 11 1.26 8.93 -0.30
N ILE A 12 1.66 9.07 -1.56
CA ILE A 12 1.25 10.18 -2.43
C ILE A 12 -0.28 10.26 -2.53
N PRO A 13 -1.01 9.15 -2.76
CA PRO A 13 -2.47 9.23 -2.84
C PRO A 13 -3.12 9.79 -1.58
N ALA A 14 -2.64 9.41 -0.40
CA ALA A 14 -3.22 9.88 0.85
C ALA A 14 -2.90 11.35 1.16
N PHE A 15 -1.70 11.82 0.80
CA PHE A 15 -1.18 13.08 1.36
C PHE A 15 -0.68 14.11 0.33
N TYR A 16 -0.26 13.69 -0.87
CA TYR A 16 0.49 14.53 -1.81
C TYR A 16 -0.11 14.56 -3.23
N GLY A 17 -1.42 14.35 -3.35
CA GLY A 17 -2.09 14.31 -4.66
C GLY A 17 -1.92 15.58 -5.49
N ALA A 18 -2.13 16.75 -4.89
CA ALA A 18 -1.95 18.04 -5.58
C ALA A 18 -0.50 18.28 -6.02
N TRP A 19 0.46 17.93 -5.15
CA TRP A 19 1.88 18.01 -5.50
C TRP A 19 2.22 17.10 -6.68
N PHE A 20 1.69 15.88 -6.70
CA PHE A 20 1.92 14.95 -7.80
C PHE A 20 1.37 15.51 -9.12
N MET A 21 0.16 16.06 -9.12
CA MET A 21 -0.42 16.68 -10.32
C MET A 21 0.37 17.91 -10.81
N ASP A 22 0.98 18.71 -9.92
CA ASP A 22 1.93 19.76 -10.32
C ASP A 22 3.16 19.18 -11.03
N LYS A 23 3.71 18.05 -10.57
CA LYS A 23 4.85 17.39 -11.24
C LYS A 23 4.48 16.79 -12.58
N ILE A 24 3.30 16.19 -12.68
CA ILE A 24 2.75 15.73 -13.95
C ILE A 24 2.60 16.88 -14.94
N ALA A 25 2.06 18.03 -14.52
CA ALA A 25 1.94 19.21 -15.38
C ALA A 25 3.30 19.77 -15.84
N ARG A 26 4.35 19.65 -15.03
CA ARG A 26 5.73 20.05 -15.37
C ARG A 26 6.48 19.01 -16.21
N GLY A 27 5.95 17.80 -16.35
CA GLY A 27 6.57 16.71 -17.11
C GLY A 27 7.83 16.10 -16.48
N HIS A 28 8.19 16.47 -15.25
CA HIS A 28 9.34 15.90 -14.54
C HIS A 28 9.28 16.14 -13.03
N CYS A 29 10.09 15.39 -12.27
CA CYS A 29 10.37 15.69 -10.88
C CYS A 29 11.83 15.40 -10.52
N VAL A 30 12.32 16.02 -9.45
CA VAL A 30 13.64 15.71 -8.88
C VAL A 30 13.44 14.81 -7.68
N VAL A 31 14.12 13.66 -7.67
CA VAL A 31 14.10 12.71 -6.56
C VAL A 31 15.49 12.55 -5.98
N LYS A 32 15.58 12.46 -4.65
CA LYS A 32 16.83 12.20 -3.94
C LYS A 32 16.97 10.71 -3.70
N ASN A 33 18.10 10.12 -4.09
CA ASN A 33 18.40 8.72 -3.80
C ASN A 33 18.67 8.55 -2.29
N PRO A 34 17.96 7.66 -1.58
CA PRO A 34 18.06 7.53 -0.13
C PRO A 34 19.35 6.86 0.34
N PHE A 35 20.09 6.19 -0.55
CA PHE A 35 21.30 5.45 -0.21
C PHE A 35 22.55 6.32 -0.35
N ASN A 36 22.63 7.14 -1.40
CA ASN A 36 23.81 7.97 -1.67
C ASN A 36 23.54 9.48 -1.63
N GLY A 37 22.29 9.90 -1.43
CA GLY A 37 21.90 11.30 -1.31
C GLY A 37 21.95 12.11 -2.61
N LYS A 38 22.31 11.51 -3.75
CA LYS A 38 22.35 12.21 -5.05
C LYS A 38 20.93 12.48 -5.55
N SER A 39 20.75 13.63 -6.18
CA SER A 39 19.49 13.98 -6.83
C SER A 39 19.52 13.57 -8.29
N GLU A 40 18.40 13.05 -8.79
CA GLU A 40 18.19 12.71 -10.19
C GLU A 40 16.87 13.32 -10.67
N THR A 41 16.83 13.76 -11.92
CA THR A 41 15.61 14.23 -12.57
C THR A 41 14.95 13.04 -13.26
N VAL A 42 13.69 12.78 -12.91
CA VAL A 42 12.86 11.72 -13.48
C VAL A 42 11.86 12.36 -14.42
N SER A 43 11.83 11.90 -15.66
CA SER A 43 10.81 12.31 -16.63
C SER A 43 9.43 11.76 -16.24
N LEU A 44 8.40 12.56 -16.46
CA LEU A 44 6.99 12.24 -16.20
C LEU A 44 6.13 12.48 -17.46
N THR A 45 6.74 12.52 -18.65
CA THR A 45 6.03 12.67 -19.93
C THR A 45 5.44 11.33 -20.38
N LEU A 46 4.42 11.38 -21.25
CA LEU A 46 3.82 10.18 -21.86
C LEU A 46 4.80 9.40 -22.75
N THR A 47 5.80 10.06 -23.31
CA THR A 47 6.82 9.40 -24.15
C THR A 47 7.73 8.49 -23.33
N ASP A 48 7.96 8.86 -22.07
CA ASP A 48 8.99 8.24 -21.23
C ASP A 48 8.38 7.33 -20.16
N VAL A 49 7.08 7.46 -19.89
CA VAL A 49 6.37 6.75 -18.82
C VAL A 49 5.14 6.02 -19.35
N ASP A 50 5.14 4.69 -19.22
CA ASP A 50 4.03 3.84 -19.63
C ASP A 50 2.92 3.77 -18.57
N ALA A 51 3.27 3.80 -17.29
CA ALA A 51 2.30 3.75 -16.18
C ALA A 51 2.87 4.20 -14.84
N PHE A 52 1.96 4.61 -13.94
CA PHE A 52 2.24 4.86 -12.53
C PHE A 52 1.72 3.74 -11.63
N VAL A 53 2.51 3.38 -10.62
CA VAL A 53 2.07 2.51 -9.51
C VAL A 53 1.90 3.35 -8.26
N PHE A 54 0.69 3.35 -7.72
CA PHE A 54 0.35 4.08 -6.51
C PHE A 54 0.24 3.14 -5.31
N TRP A 55 1.15 3.26 -4.35
CA TRP A 55 1.14 2.54 -3.09
C TRP A 55 0.42 3.37 -2.04
N THR A 56 -0.65 2.83 -1.47
CA THR A 56 -1.44 3.61 -0.50
C THR A 56 -2.20 2.74 0.48
N ARG A 57 -2.52 3.34 1.62
CA ARG A 57 -3.51 2.82 2.58
C ARG A 57 -4.83 3.58 2.53
N ASN A 58 -4.84 4.72 1.83
CA ASN A 58 -5.99 5.61 1.71
C ASN A 58 -6.03 6.24 0.31
N PRO A 59 -6.67 5.60 -0.68
CA PRO A 59 -6.74 6.15 -2.02
C PRO A 59 -7.74 7.32 -2.13
N ALA A 60 -8.66 7.49 -1.17
CA ALA A 60 -9.79 8.41 -1.26
C ALA A 60 -9.41 9.85 -1.64
N PRO A 61 -8.37 10.49 -1.04
CA PRO A 61 -8.03 11.87 -1.36
C PRO A 61 -7.54 12.07 -2.80
N PHE A 62 -7.05 11.01 -3.44
CA PHE A 62 -6.49 11.04 -4.79
C PHE A 62 -7.51 10.77 -5.90
N ILE A 63 -8.66 10.16 -5.58
CA ILE A 63 -9.68 9.76 -6.57
C ILE A 63 -10.07 10.94 -7.48
N LYS A 64 -10.21 12.14 -6.91
CA LYS A 64 -10.54 13.37 -7.65
C LYS A 64 -9.54 13.77 -8.74
N HIS A 65 -8.33 13.21 -8.74
CA HIS A 65 -7.29 13.49 -9.72
C HIS A 65 -7.20 12.45 -10.83
N LEU A 66 -7.84 11.29 -10.67
CA LEU A 66 -7.67 10.15 -11.57
C LEU A 66 -8.23 10.40 -12.97
N ASP A 67 -9.38 11.07 -13.07
CA ASP A 67 -9.97 11.42 -14.37
C ASP A 67 -9.01 12.27 -15.18
N LYS A 68 -8.46 13.32 -14.57
CA LYS A 68 -7.48 14.19 -15.21
C LYS A 68 -6.23 13.43 -15.66
N LEU A 69 -5.75 12.46 -14.88
CA LEU A 69 -4.62 11.62 -15.30
C LEU A 69 -4.96 10.78 -16.54
N CYS A 70 -6.14 10.18 -16.56
CA CYS A 70 -6.62 9.41 -17.71
C CYS A 70 -6.85 10.30 -18.95
N ASP A 71 -7.46 11.47 -18.79
CA ASP A 71 -7.69 12.43 -19.88
C ASP A 71 -6.37 12.91 -20.49
N MET A 72 -5.32 13.00 -19.67
CA MET A 72 -3.95 13.28 -20.12
C MET A 72 -3.27 12.06 -20.77
N GLY A 73 -3.89 10.89 -20.82
CA GLY A 73 -3.35 9.68 -21.45
C GLY A 73 -2.51 8.78 -20.54
N PHE A 74 -2.37 9.10 -19.25
CA PHE A 74 -1.59 8.28 -18.33
C PHE A 74 -2.36 7.04 -17.87
N LYS A 75 -1.62 5.94 -17.74
CA LYS A 75 -2.12 4.70 -17.13
C LYS A 75 -1.64 4.61 -15.68
N PHE A 76 -2.44 3.98 -14.84
CA PHE A 76 -2.06 3.72 -13.46
C PHE A 76 -2.70 2.44 -12.93
N TYR A 77 -2.14 1.94 -11.84
CA TYR A 77 -2.85 1.04 -10.94
C TYR A 77 -2.39 1.28 -9.50
N PHE A 78 -3.22 0.83 -8.56
CA PHE A 78 -2.96 0.93 -7.13
C PHE A 78 -2.43 -0.39 -6.56
N GLN A 79 -1.45 -0.28 -5.69
CA GLN A 79 -1.06 -1.28 -4.70
C GLN A 79 -1.64 -0.84 -3.35
N MET A 80 -2.86 -1.27 -3.03
CA MET A 80 -3.58 -0.78 -1.86
C MET A 80 -3.42 -1.73 -0.67
N THR A 81 -2.85 -1.23 0.42
CA THR A 81 -2.68 -2.01 1.65
C THR A 81 -3.92 -1.89 2.53
N CYS A 82 -4.54 -3.02 2.85
CA CYS A 82 -5.70 -3.09 3.73
C CYS A 82 -5.65 -4.39 4.55
N ILE A 83 -5.23 -4.29 5.81
CA ILE A 83 -5.06 -5.44 6.72
C ILE A 83 -6.06 -5.41 7.87
N GLY A 84 -6.49 -4.21 8.28
CA GLY A 84 -7.35 -4.01 9.45
C GLY A 84 -6.61 -4.09 10.78
N TYR A 85 -5.35 -3.67 10.81
CA TYR A 85 -4.56 -3.66 12.03
C TYR A 85 -5.20 -2.83 13.16
N PRO A 86 -4.93 -3.19 14.43
CA PRO A 86 -5.21 -2.31 15.55
C PRO A 86 -4.59 -0.92 15.37
N ARG A 87 -5.27 0.11 15.90
CA ARG A 87 -4.88 1.52 15.75
C ARG A 87 -3.46 1.82 16.21
N PHE A 88 -2.93 1.11 17.20
CA PHE A 88 -1.57 1.35 17.66
C PHE A 88 -0.52 0.98 16.60
N LEU A 89 -0.77 -0.02 15.75
CA LEU A 89 0.10 -0.38 14.62
C LEU A 89 -0.13 0.54 13.42
N GLU A 90 -1.37 0.96 13.18
CA GLU A 90 -1.74 1.81 12.05
C GLU A 90 -2.63 2.99 12.48
N PRO A 91 -2.04 4.04 13.07
CA PRO A 91 -2.82 5.13 13.66
C PRO A 91 -3.47 6.04 12.61
N ALA A 92 -2.80 6.26 11.48
CA ALA A 92 -3.19 7.25 10.47
C ALA A 92 -3.93 6.65 9.25
N THR A 93 -4.41 5.41 9.34
CA THR A 93 -5.11 4.73 8.23
C THR A 93 -6.62 4.84 8.36
N PRO A 94 -7.38 4.85 7.26
CA PRO A 94 -8.82 4.70 7.31
C PRO A 94 -9.22 3.33 7.87
N GLU A 95 -10.44 3.22 8.38
CA GLU A 95 -11.03 1.92 8.68
C GLU A 95 -11.15 1.09 7.41
N PRO A 96 -10.94 -0.25 7.46
CA PRO A 96 -10.96 -1.10 6.27
C PRO A 96 -12.17 -0.90 5.37
N ALA A 97 -13.37 -0.82 5.94
CA ALA A 97 -14.60 -0.63 5.16
C ALA A 97 -14.57 0.68 4.33
N LYS A 98 -14.04 1.78 4.87
CA LYS A 98 -13.93 3.07 4.17
C LYS A 98 -12.85 3.03 3.07
N ALA A 99 -11.73 2.38 3.34
CA ALA A 99 -10.67 2.17 2.36
C ALA A 99 -11.18 1.34 1.17
N ILE A 100 -11.91 0.26 1.48
CA ILE A 100 -12.48 -0.66 0.49
C ILE A 100 -13.58 0.01 -0.32
N GLU A 101 -14.40 0.87 0.28
CA GLU A 101 -15.39 1.65 -0.50
C GLU A 101 -14.71 2.56 -1.54
N SER A 102 -13.58 3.16 -1.16
CA SER A 102 -12.77 3.96 -2.09
C SER A 102 -12.16 3.08 -3.21
N ALA A 103 -11.72 1.86 -2.88
CA ALA A 103 -11.26 0.88 -3.86
C ALA A 103 -12.37 0.45 -4.83
N LYS A 104 -13.60 0.22 -4.34
CA LYS A 104 -14.78 -0.07 -5.18
C LYS A 104 -15.03 1.04 -6.17
N GLN A 105 -14.96 2.30 -5.74
CA GLN A 105 -15.15 3.46 -6.62
C GLN A 105 -14.11 3.49 -7.75
N ILE A 106 -12.84 3.23 -7.42
CA ILE A 106 -11.75 3.15 -8.39
C ILE A 106 -11.99 2.03 -9.40
N VAL A 107 -12.21 0.80 -8.92
CA VAL A 107 -12.40 -0.36 -9.80
C VAL A 107 -13.64 -0.23 -10.66
N LYS A 108 -14.75 0.26 -10.11
CA LYS A 108 -15.99 0.50 -10.86
C LYS A 108 -15.77 1.45 -12.04
N LYS A 109 -14.87 2.43 -11.87
CA LYS A 109 -14.60 3.46 -12.89
C LYS A 109 -13.49 3.07 -13.87
N PHE A 110 -12.42 2.46 -13.38
CA PHE A 110 -11.18 2.23 -14.14
C PHE A 110 -10.94 0.74 -14.44
N GLY A 111 -11.85 -0.13 -14.03
CA GLY A 111 -11.80 -1.58 -14.26
C GLY A 111 -11.01 -2.35 -13.20
N PRO A 112 -11.11 -3.70 -13.21
CA PRO A 112 -10.54 -4.57 -12.16
C PRO A 112 -9.01 -4.51 -12.07
N ARG A 113 -8.31 -4.19 -13.16
CA ARG A 113 -6.84 -4.09 -13.19
C ARG A 113 -6.30 -2.78 -12.60
N SER A 114 -7.18 -1.87 -12.18
CA SER A 114 -6.77 -0.58 -11.59
C SER A 114 -6.31 -0.72 -10.13
N LEU A 115 -6.49 -1.90 -9.50
CA LEU A 115 -6.16 -2.11 -8.10
C LEU A 115 -5.68 -3.54 -7.83
N VAL A 116 -4.62 -3.63 -7.04
CA VAL A 116 -4.11 -4.85 -6.43
C VAL A 116 -4.24 -4.69 -4.92
N TRP A 117 -4.88 -5.65 -4.25
CA TRP A 117 -4.96 -5.66 -2.79
C TRP A 117 -3.65 -6.19 -2.21
N ARG A 118 -3.15 -5.51 -1.19
CA ARG A 118 -2.02 -5.93 -0.38
C ARG A 118 -2.47 -6.22 1.04
N TYR A 119 -2.38 -7.49 1.44
CA TYR A 119 -2.41 -7.89 2.84
C TYR A 119 -0.95 -8.06 3.32
N ASP A 120 -0.22 -6.94 3.31
CA ASP A 120 1.24 -6.92 3.39
C ASP A 120 1.74 -5.61 4.04
N PRO A 121 2.57 -5.67 5.10
CA PRO A 121 3.14 -6.89 5.67
C PRO A 121 2.27 -7.50 6.77
N ILE A 122 2.28 -8.83 6.89
CA ILE A 122 1.83 -9.57 8.07
C ILE A 122 2.87 -9.40 9.19
N ILE A 123 2.40 -8.97 10.36
CA ILE A 123 3.19 -8.70 11.55
C ILE A 123 2.60 -9.54 12.67
N LEU A 124 3.29 -10.62 13.03
CA LEU A 124 2.85 -11.51 14.08
C LEU A 124 3.27 -10.94 15.43
N THR A 125 2.28 -10.66 16.27
CA THR A 125 2.47 -10.19 17.64
C THR A 125 1.51 -10.90 18.59
N SER A 126 1.66 -10.71 19.90
CA SER A 126 0.66 -11.18 20.86
C SER A 126 -0.74 -10.58 20.62
N ALA A 127 -0.83 -9.39 20.00
CA ALA A 127 -2.09 -8.73 19.64
C ALA A 127 -2.61 -9.09 18.22
N THR A 128 -1.73 -9.54 17.32
CA THR A 128 -2.00 -9.84 15.91
C THR A 128 -1.41 -11.20 15.54
N ASN A 129 -1.77 -12.24 16.29
CA ASN A 129 -1.27 -13.59 16.06
C ASN A 129 -1.89 -14.23 14.80
N ALA A 130 -1.53 -15.48 14.50
CA ALA A 130 -1.99 -16.20 13.31
C ALA A 130 -3.53 -16.27 13.23
N ASN A 131 -4.21 -16.60 14.34
CA ASN A 131 -5.67 -16.68 14.38
C ASN A 131 -6.33 -15.32 14.13
N TRP A 132 -5.76 -14.25 14.70
CA TRP A 132 -6.21 -12.89 14.43
C TRP A 132 -6.08 -12.56 12.93
N HIS A 133 -4.95 -12.89 12.31
CA HIS A 133 -4.73 -12.66 10.88
C HIS A 133 -5.70 -13.45 10.00
N LEU A 134 -6.01 -14.70 10.32
CA LEU A 134 -7.01 -15.49 9.59
C LEU A 134 -8.39 -14.83 9.65
N GLN A 135 -8.81 -14.38 10.84
CA GLN A 135 -10.09 -13.70 11.01
C GLN A 135 -10.13 -12.35 10.29
N SER A 136 -9.07 -11.54 10.40
CA SER A 136 -9.01 -10.24 9.75
C SER A 136 -8.96 -10.38 8.23
N PHE A 137 -8.16 -11.32 7.73
CA PHE A 137 -8.08 -11.63 6.30
C PHE A 137 -9.44 -12.05 5.75
N ALA A 138 -10.14 -12.99 6.39
CA ALA A 138 -11.47 -13.42 5.95
C ALA A 138 -12.48 -12.25 5.90
N LYS A 139 -12.44 -11.36 6.89
CA LYS A 139 -13.29 -10.16 6.91
C LYS A 139 -12.98 -9.23 5.73
N VAL A 140 -11.69 -8.92 5.50
CA VAL A 140 -11.27 -8.05 4.40
C VAL A 140 -11.51 -8.71 3.04
N LEU A 141 -11.23 -10.00 2.89
CA LEU A 141 -11.48 -10.78 1.68
C LEU A 141 -12.94 -10.72 1.26
N ASN A 142 -13.87 -10.92 2.20
CA ASN A 142 -15.31 -10.80 1.94
C ASN A 142 -15.71 -9.41 1.45
N LEU A 143 -15.08 -8.37 1.97
CA LEU A 143 -15.31 -6.98 1.54
C LEU A 143 -14.63 -6.65 0.21
N MET A 144 -13.51 -7.31 -0.10
CA MET A 144 -12.73 -7.20 -1.34
C MET A 144 -13.29 -8.02 -2.50
N LYS A 145 -14.31 -8.85 -2.25
CA LYS A 145 -14.98 -9.65 -3.26
C LYS A 145 -15.45 -8.76 -4.42
N ASP A 146 -15.19 -9.21 -5.64
CA ASP A 146 -15.54 -8.55 -6.90
C ASP A 146 -14.85 -7.19 -7.14
N ILE A 147 -13.85 -6.82 -6.34
CA ILE A 147 -13.03 -5.61 -6.54
C ILE A 147 -11.71 -5.93 -7.24
N THR A 148 -11.01 -6.98 -6.82
CA THR A 148 -9.72 -7.38 -7.38
C THR A 148 -9.62 -8.90 -7.37
N ASP A 149 -8.95 -9.45 -8.38
CA ASP A 149 -8.60 -10.87 -8.48
C ASP A 149 -7.21 -11.17 -7.89
N THR A 150 -6.47 -10.12 -7.52
CA THR A 150 -5.08 -10.23 -7.07
C THR A 150 -4.95 -9.74 -5.63
N CYS A 151 -4.41 -10.60 -4.77
CA CYS A 151 -3.99 -10.29 -3.41
C CYS A 151 -2.50 -10.61 -3.23
N VAL A 152 -1.71 -9.64 -2.78
CA VAL A 152 -0.30 -9.83 -2.41
C VAL A 152 -0.19 -9.98 -0.90
N ILE A 153 0.44 -11.06 -0.45
CA ILE A 153 0.71 -11.35 0.95
C ILE A 153 2.22 -11.39 1.15
N SER A 154 2.71 -10.73 2.19
CA SER A 154 4.11 -10.84 2.63
C SER A 154 4.20 -10.74 4.14
N PHE A 155 5.35 -11.11 4.72
CA PHE A 155 5.64 -10.96 6.14
C PHE A 155 6.61 -9.82 6.38
N VAL A 156 6.59 -9.26 7.57
CA VAL A 156 7.56 -8.21 7.95
C VAL A 156 8.98 -8.76 7.91
N ASP A 157 9.85 -8.10 7.14
CA ASP A 157 11.28 -8.37 7.17
C ASP A 157 11.92 -7.80 8.43
N MET A 158 12.89 -8.51 8.99
CA MET A 158 13.67 -8.03 10.13
C MET A 158 14.79 -7.09 9.65
N TYR A 159 14.58 -5.78 9.76
CA TYR A 159 15.58 -4.76 9.41
C TYR A 159 15.81 -3.75 10.54
N LYS A 160 17.03 -3.20 10.60
CA LYS A 160 17.52 -2.29 11.66
C LYS A 160 16.63 -1.07 11.97
N LYS A 161 15.72 -0.68 11.09
CA LYS A 161 14.83 0.45 11.37
C LYS A 161 13.66 0.05 12.27
N LEU A 162 13.32 -1.24 12.37
CA LEU A 162 12.32 -1.73 13.32
C LEU A 162 12.72 -1.40 14.76
N ASP A 163 14.02 -1.44 15.06
CA ASP A 163 14.59 -1.11 16.38
C ASP A 163 14.32 0.33 16.81
N ARG A 164 14.12 1.25 15.86
CA ARG A 164 13.94 2.68 16.17
C ARG A 164 12.51 3.05 16.49
N ASN A 165 11.55 2.44 15.79
CA ASN A 165 10.14 2.86 15.85
C ASN A 165 9.20 1.71 16.25
N PHE A 166 9.42 0.51 15.72
CA PHE A 166 8.47 -0.60 15.84
C PHE A 166 8.59 -1.34 17.16
N PHE A 167 9.78 -1.84 17.55
CA PHE A 167 9.94 -2.52 18.84
C PHE A 167 9.69 -1.61 20.05
N PRO A 168 10.13 -0.32 20.05
CA PRO A 168 9.76 0.60 21.13
C PRO A 168 8.24 0.81 21.24
N LEU A 169 7.53 0.86 20.12
CA LEU A 169 6.07 0.93 20.09
C LEU A 169 5.45 -0.33 20.71
N LEU A 170 5.89 -1.52 20.30
CA LEU A 170 5.38 -2.77 20.87
C LEU A 170 5.58 -2.84 22.38
N LYS A 171 6.77 -2.47 22.86
CA LYS A 171 7.07 -2.42 24.30
C LYS A 171 6.17 -1.43 25.04
N LYS A 172 5.92 -0.25 24.47
CA LYS A 172 5.03 0.76 25.05
C LYS A 172 3.60 0.24 25.19
N GLU A 173 3.13 -0.51 24.20
CA GLU A 173 1.77 -1.07 24.17
C GLU A 173 1.65 -2.41 24.93
N GLY A 174 2.75 -2.92 25.51
CA GLY A 174 2.75 -4.21 26.21
C GLY A 174 2.50 -5.40 25.27
N VAL A 175 2.91 -5.29 24.01
CA VAL A 175 2.72 -6.29 22.97
C VAL A 175 4.05 -6.96 22.64
N ASP A 176 4.05 -8.28 22.53
CA ASP A 176 5.24 -9.05 22.19
C ASP A 176 5.30 -9.30 20.69
N PHE A 177 6.49 -9.13 20.10
CA PHE A 177 6.74 -9.59 18.75
C PHE A 177 6.86 -11.11 18.73
N LEU A 178 6.17 -11.77 17.81
CA LEU A 178 6.29 -13.20 17.60
C LEU A 178 7.20 -13.42 16.40
N ASN A 179 8.26 -14.22 16.59
CA ASN A 179 9.21 -14.57 15.54
C ASN A 179 9.02 -16.04 15.13
N PRO A 180 7.98 -16.35 14.33
CA PRO A 180 7.71 -17.71 13.89
C PRO A 180 8.80 -18.22 12.94
N ASP A 181 8.92 -19.53 12.84
CA ASP A 181 9.77 -20.13 11.81
C ASP A 181 9.08 -20.12 10.43
N LYS A 182 9.83 -20.51 9.40
CA LYS A 182 9.29 -20.55 8.02
C LYS A 182 8.13 -21.54 7.87
N GLY A 183 8.09 -22.63 8.63
CA GLY A 183 7.04 -23.63 8.56
C GLY A 183 5.70 -23.10 9.07
N ASP A 184 5.73 -22.35 10.17
CA ASP A 184 4.57 -21.65 10.72
C ASP A 184 4.02 -20.61 9.72
N LEU A 185 4.91 -19.82 9.11
CA LEU A 185 4.56 -18.82 8.11
C LEU A 185 3.90 -19.46 6.86
N LEU A 186 4.45 -20.57 6.38
CA LEU A 186 3.88 -21.34 5.27
C LEU A 186 2.50 -21.90 5.62
N THR A 187 2.34 -22.45 6.82
CA THR A 187 1.05 -22.95 7.33
C THR A 187 0.00 -21.85 7.36
N LEU A 188 0.38 -20.63 7.76
CA LEU A 188 -0.53 -19.49 7.75
C LEU A 188 -0.96 -19.09 6.34
N ILE A 189 -0.02 -18.99 5.38
CA ILE A 189 -0.35 -18.65 3.98
C ILE A 189 -1.31 -19.68 3.37
N VAL A 190 -1.05 -20.98 3.58
CA VAL A 190 -1.91 -22.05 3.04
C VAL A 190 -3.33 -21.93 3.56
N LYS A 191 -3.53 -21.53 4.82
CA LYS A 191 -4.88 -21.30 5.39
C LYS A 191 -5.55 -20.02 4.88
N MET A 192 -4.80 -19.10 4.30
CA MET A 192 -5.31 -17.84 3.72
C MET A 192 -5.59 -17.94 2.21
N SER A 193 -5.18 -19.04 1.56
CA SER A 193 -5.36 -19.29 0.12
C SER A 193 -6.66 -20.05 -0.14
#